data_AF-A0A8T3U5T0-F1
#
_entry.id   AF-A0A8T3U5T0-F1
#
_cell.length_a   1.000
_cell.length_b   1.000
_cell.length_c   1.000
_cell.angle_alpha   90.00
_cell.angle_beta   90.00
_cell.angle_gamma   90.00
#
_symmetry.space_group_name_H-M   'P 1'
#
loop_
_entity.id
_entity.type
_entity.pdbx_description
1 polymer ?
#
loop_
_entity_poly.entity_id
_entity_poly.type
_entity_poly.pdbx_seq_one_letter_code
_entity_poly.pdbx_strand_id
1 'polypeptide(L)' 'QAFLEEAALQCGICTPGFLVSAKALLDNEPKPSEDRIRHWLAGNLCRCTGYDKIVKAVKKASD' A
#
# COMPACT_ATOMS: atom_id res chain seq x y z
N GLN A 1 -5.18 -8.77 4.19
CA GLN A 1 -5.84 -9.55 3.13
C GLN A 1 -5.65 -8.93 1.74
N ALA A 2 -6.05 -7.68 1.49
CA ALA A 2 -5.99 -7.04 0.17
C ALA A 2 -4.62 -7.10 -0.55
N PHE A 3 -3.49 -7.01 0.16
CA PHE A 3 -2.15 -7.14 -0.45
C PHE A 3 -1.91 -8.50 -1.11
N LEU A 4 -2.50 -9.58 -0.58
CA LEU A 4 -2.40 -10.91 -1.19
C LEU A 4 -3.29 -10.99 -2.43
N GLU A 5 -4.51 -10.49 -2.35
CA GLU A 5 -5.51 -10.55 -3.43
C GLU A 5 -5.10 -9.71 -4.64
N GLU A 6 -4.53 -8.53 -4.42
CA GLU A 6 -4.04 -7.67 -5.50
C GLU A 6 -2.65 -8.05 -5.99
N ALA A 7 -2.03 -9.10 -5.43
CA ALA A 7 -0.64 -9.48 -5.68
C ALA A 7 0.33 -8.29 -5.52
N ALA A 8 0.18 -7.55 -4.42
CA ALA A 8 0.93 -6.33 -4.09
C ALA A 8 2.34 -6.60 -3.53
N LEU A 9 2.87 -7.81 -3.72
CA LEU A 9 4.23 -8.19 -3.34
C LEU A 9 4.84 -9.15 -4.37
N GLN A 10 6.17 -9.19 -4.40
CA GLN A 10 6.95 -10.21 -5.11
C GLN A 10 8.01 -10.78 -4.16
N CYS A 11 9.21 -10.19 -4.09
CA CYS A 11 10.28 -10.67 -3.20
C CYS A 11 9.96 -10.54 -1.70
N GLY A 12 8.97 -9.73 -1.33
CA GLY A 12 8.48 -9.60 0.04
C GLY A 12 9.28 -8.69 0.97
N ILE A 13 10.52 -8.31 0.62
CA ILE A 13 11.40 -7.53 1.51
C ILE A 13 10.77 -6.21 1.97
N CYS A 14 10.14 -5.46 1.06
CA CYS A 14 9.53 -4.17 1.40
C CYS A 14 8.12 -4.30 2.00
N THR A 15 7.48 -5.47 1.90
CA THR A 15 6.05 -5.66 2.24
C THR A 15 5.72 -5.25 3.69
N PRO A 16 6.53 -5.59 4.72
CA PRO A 16 6.23 -5.16 6.09
C PRO A 16 6.16 -3.63 6.24
N GLY A 17 7.08 -2.89 5.61
CA GLY A 17 7.08 -1.42 5.65
C GLY A 17 5.83 -0.81 5.02
N PHE A 18 5.40 -1.35 3.87
CA PHE A 18 4.15 -0.94 3.23
C PHE A 18 2.92 -1.27 4.07
N LEU A 19 2.85 -2.45 4.70
CA LEU A 19 1.71 -2.84 5.54
C LEU A 19 1.55 -1.92 6.75
N VAL A 20 2.65 -1.61 7.45
CA VAL A 20 2.62 -0.71 8.61
C VAL A 20 2.26 0.72 8.19
N SER A 21 2.87 1.23 7.12
CA SER A 21 2.60 2.58 6.63
C SER A 21 1.18 2.74 6.10
N ALA A 22 0.65 1.74 5.39
CA ALA A 22 -0.72 1.72 4.89
C ALA A 22 -1.73 1.63 6.04
N LYS A 23 -1.47 0.81 7.06
CA LYS A 23 -2.32 0.78 8.26
C LYS A 23 -2.36 2.15 8.94
N ALA A 24 -1.21 2.79 9.14
CA ALA A 24 -1.15 4.11 9.75
C ALA A 24 -1.94 5.17 8.94
N LEU A 25 -1.89 5.10 7.60
CA LEU A 25 -2.74 5.93 6.74
C LEU A 25 -4.22 5.67 7.00
N LEU A 26 -4.67 4.41 6.94
CA LEU A 26 -6.09 4.06 7.05
C LEU A 26 -6.67 4.30 8.44
N ASP A 27 -5.85 4.19 9.50
CA ASP A 27 -6.25 4.57 10.85
C ASP A 27 -6.48 6.09 10.99
N ASN A 28 -5.76 6.92 10.20
CA ASN A 28 -5.86 8.39 10.24
C ASN A 28 -6.88 8.95 9.22
N GLU A 29 -6.90 8.40 8.01
CA GLU A 29 -7.73 8.81 6.88
C GLU A 29 -8.37 7.55 6.28
N PRO A 30 -9.55 7.10 6.78
CA PRO A 30 -10.14 5.81 6.40
C PRO A 30 -10.53 5.65 4.93
N LYS A 31 -10.70 6.76 4.19
CA LYS A 31 -11.05 6.76 2.76
C LYS A 31 -10.14 7.69 1.95
N PRO A 32 -8.84 7.40 1.87
CA PRO A 32 -7.90 8.28 1.19
C PRO A 32 -8.11 8.22 -0.33
N SER A 33 -7.80 9.32 -1.01
CA SER A 33 -7.69 9.33 -2.48
C SER A 33 -6.42 8.59 -2.93
N GLU A 34 -6.36 8.21 -4.20
CA GLU A 34 -5.18 7.53 -4.74
C GLU A 34 -3.91 8.38 -4.60
N ASP A 35 -3.98 9.68 -4.88
CA ASP A 35 -2.86 10.61 -4.74
C ASP A 35 -2.37 10.70 -3.29
N ARG A 36 -3.29 10.64 -2.32
CA ARG A 36 -2.97 10.60 -0.89
C ARG A 36 -2.24 9.32 -0.52
N ILE A 37 -2.70 8.16 -1.02
CA ILE A 37 -2.03 6.87 -0.82
C ILE A 37 -0.60 6.91 -1.38
N ARG A 38 -0.42 7.39 -2.62
CA ARG A 38 0.89 7.47 -3.27
C ARG A 38 1.86 8.38 -2.51
N HIS A 39 1.41 9.57 -2.11
CA HIS A 39 2.23 10.50 -1.34
C HIS A 39 2.62 9.92 0.03
N TRP A 40 1.66 9.34 0.75
CA TRP A 40 1.91 8.77 2.07
C TRP A 40 2.94 7.63 2.03
N LEU A 41 2.90 6.81 0.98
CA LEU A 41 3.77 5.65 0.82
C LEU A 41 5.12 5.97 0.15
N ALA A 42 5.39 7.22 -0.24
CA ALA A 42 6.60 7.59 -0.98
C ALA A 42 7.92 7.28 -0.26
N GLY A 43 7.89 7.16 1.08
CA GLY A 43 9.05 6.74 1.88
C GLY A 43 9.35 5.24 1.86
N ASN A 44 8.47 4.41 1.28
CA ASN A 44 8.66 2.97 1.16
C ASN A 44 9.08 2.63 -0.28
N LEU A 45 10.34 2.22 -0.45
CA LEU A 45 10.86 1.88 -1.77
C LEU A 45 10.58 0.42 -2.11
N CYS A 46 10.12 0.18 -3.34
CA CYS A 46 9.93 -1.15 -3.90
C CYS A 46 10.64 -1.28 -5.24
N ARG A 47 11.43 -2.34 -5.42
CA ARG A 47 12.10 -2.60 -6.70
C ARG A 47 11.33 -3.56 -7.61
N CYS A 48 10.36 -4.29 -7.07
CA CYS A 48 9.76 -5.43 -7.78
C CYS A 48 8.38 -5.12 -8.37
N THR A 49 7.49 -4.46 -7.63
CA THR A 49 6.05 -4.43 -7.97
C THR A 49 5.64 -3.31 -8.93
N GLY A 50 6.46 -2.25 -9.06
CA GLY A 50 6.06 -1.04 -9.81
C GLY A 50 4.97 -0.21 -9.11
N TYR A 51 4.72 -0.44 -7.82
CA TYR A 51 3.82 0.33 -6.93
C TYR A 51 2.32 0.24 -7.19
N ASP A 52 1.84 0.14 -8.42
CA ASP A 52 0.40 0.23 -8.72
C ASP A 52 -0.44 -0.82 -7.98
N LYS A 53 0.05 -2.05 -7.87
CA LYS A 53 -0.65 -3.11 -7.11
C LYS A 53 -0.69 -2.85 -5.61
N ILE A 54 0.30 -2.17 -5.05
CA ILE A 54 0.32 -1.74 -3.65
C ILE A 54 -0.74 -0.67 -3.44
N VAL A 55 -0.80 0.32 -4.31
CA VAL A 55 -1.81 1.40 -4.25
C VAL A 55 -3.22 0.82 -4.34
N LYS A 56 -3.48 -0.10 -5.28
CA LYS A 56 -4.76 -0.81 -5.39
C LYS A 56 -5.12 -1.60 -4.14
N ALA A 57 -4.14 -2.30 -3.54
CA ALA A 57 -4.36 -3.05 -2.31
C ALA A 57 -4.77 -2.15 -1.14
N VAL A 58 -4.14 -0.99 -1.00
CA VAL A 58 -4.52 -0.02 0.04
C VAL A 58 -5.90 0.56 -0.24
N LYS A 59 -6.21 0.89 -1.49
CA LYS A 59 -7.52 1.41 -1.86
C LYS A 59 -8.64 0.40 -1.57
N LYS A 60 -8.44 -0.86 -1.94
CA LYS A 60 -9.37 -1.96 -1.62
C LYS A 60 -9.53 -2.21 -0.13
N ALA A 61 -8.48 -1.98 0.67
CA ALA A 61 -8.56 -2.09 2.13
C ALA A 61 -9.26 -0.89 2.79
N SER A 62 -9.52 0.19 2.05
CA SER A 62 -10.23 1.39 2.51
C SER A 62 -11.73 1.38 2.22
N ASP A 63 -12.20 0.35 1.50
CA ASP A 63 -13.61 0.11 1.17
C ASP A 63 -14.25 -0.80 2.22
#